data_AF-A0A7K7TD12-F1
#
_entry.id   AF-A0A7K7TD12-F1
#
_cell.length_a   1.000
_cell.length_b   1.000
_cell.length_c   1.000
_cell.angle_alpha   90.00
_cell.angle_beta   90.00
_cell.angle_gamma   90.00
#
_symmetry.space_group_name_H-M   'P 1'
#
loop_
_entity.id
_entity.type
_entity.pdbx_description
1 polymer ?
#
loop_
_entity_poly.entity_id
_entity_poly.type
_entity_poly.pdbx_seq_one_letter_code
_entity_poly.pdbx_strand_id
1 'polypeptide(L)'
;TERFWTEDVSTGIHYQINSESALTWHQARKSCQQQNAELLSITEIQEQEYIGELTKKFSFAFWIGLNTLNFNSGWQWAGGSPFRYLNWAPVLKIPLSSVLYFPLVLKNCSLISGELEPVKCTDGWWPYAGHCYSILREPKTWKDALTSCKKQDGDLASVHNIAEYSFLVSQLGYKPTEELWLGLNDLKSHFYFEWSDGTPVTFTKWQRRHPTYSKGLEDCIVMKGQDGYWATDVCDKKLGYICKKKPSSQSSEKETIEDQGCQKGWKRYGFHCYLVGSALLTFSEANKACEQSKAYLATVESRNEQTFLISLTGLRSAKYFWIGLSDTEERGSFRWTSGENPHFTHWNTAMPGK
;
A
#
# COMPACT_ATOMS: atom_id res chain seq x y z
N THR A 1 0.41 -21.20 -29.27
CA THR A 1 1.08 -20.24 -28.36
C THR A 1 1.10 -20.70 -26.91
N GLU A 2 0.26 -21.68 -26.50
CA GLU A 2 0.18 -22.28 -25.15
C GLU A 2 1.30 -23.30 -24.80
N ARG A 3 2.21 -23.63 -25.72
CA ARG A 3 3.14 -24.77 -25.56
C ARG A 3 4.24 -24.57 -24.49
N PHE A 4 4.40 -23.36 -23.98
CA PHE A 4 5.50 -22.98 -23.07
C PHE A 4 5.03 -22.55 -21.67
N TRP A 5 3.73 -22.67 -21.39
CA TRP A 5 3.13 -22.31 -20.12
C TRP A 5 2.58 -23.55 -19.44
N THR A 6 2.73 -23.63 -18.13
CA THR A 6 2.14 -24.66 -17.28
C THR A 6 1.11 -24.01 -16.38
N GLU A 7 -0.10 -24.54 -16.36
CA GLU A 7 -1.19 -24.06 -15.51
C GLU A 7 -1.25 -24.86 -14.20
N ASP A 8 -1.34 -24.17 -13.06
CA ASP A 8 -1.83 -24.77 -11.82
C ASP A 8 -3.36 -24.83 -11.87
N VAL A 9 -3.89 -26.03 -12.07
CA VAL A 9 -5.33 -26.29 -12.20
C VAL A 9 -6.12 -25.84 -10.95
N SER A 10 -5.48 -25.78 -9.78
CA SER A 10 -6.16 -25.41 -8.54
C SER A 10 -6.40 -23.91 -8.40
N THR A 11 -5.52 -23.09 -9.00
CA THR A 11 -5.56 -21.63 -8.90
C THR A 11 -5.88 -20.95 -10.23
N GLY A 12 -5.76 -21.66 -11.36
CA GLY A 12 -5.85 -21.14 -12.72
C GLY A 12 -4.63 -20.29 -13.14
N ILE A 13 -3.57 -20.27 -12.32
CA ILE A 13 -2.39 -19.46 -12.56
C ILE A 13 -1.48 -20.16 -13.57
N HIS A 14 -0.96 -19.38 -14.52
CA HIS A 14 -0.08 -19.85 -15.57
C HIS A 14 1.38 -19.45 -15.30
N TYR A 15 2.29 -20.40 -15.46
CA TYR A 15 3.72 -20.25 -15.17
C TYR A 15 4.57 -20.57 -16.40
N GLN A 16 5.64 -19.81 -16.61
CA GLN A 16 6.64 -20.07 -17.66
C GLN A 16 8.02 -20.22 -17.03
N ILE A 17 8.71 -21.31 -17.34
CA ILE A 17 10.09 -21.57 -16.86
C ILE A 17 11.04 -21.47 -18.05
N ASN A 18 11.89 -20.44 -18.03
CA ASN A 18 12.90 -20.20 -19.06
C ASN A 18 14.25 -20.76 -18.61
N SER A 19 14.43 -22.08 -18.75
CA SER A 19 15.62 -22.82 -18.30
C SER A 19 16.88 -22.60 -19.11
N GLU A 20 16.75 -22.18 -20.36
CA GLU A 20 17.88 -22.04 -21.30
C GLU A 20 18.36 -20.58 -21.45
N SER A 21 17.73 -19.65 -20.72
CA SER A 21 18.02 -18.22 -20.82
C SER A 21 19.00 -17.75 -19.74
N ALA A 22 20.05 -17.03 -20.16
CA ALA A 22 21.00 -16.38 -19.26
C ALA A 22 20.81 -14.86 -19.29
N LEU A 23 19.84 -14.35 -18.52
CA LEU A 23 19.49 -12.93 -18.45
C LEU A 23 19.85 -12.33 -17.08
N THR A 24 20.14 -11.03 -17.04
CA THR A 24 20.14 -10.26 -15.79
C THR A 24 18.70 -10.11 -15.24
N TRP A 25 18.56 -9.76 -13.96
CA TRP A 25 17.23 -9.53 -13.35
C TRP A 25 16.37 -8.53 -14.13
N HIS A 26 16.95 -7.39 -14.52
CA HIS A 26 16.22 -6.36 -15.28
C HIS A 26 15.81 -6.82 -16.69
N GLN A 27 16.66 -7.60 -17.35
CA GLN A 27 16.35 -8.17 -18.67
C GLN A 27 15.27 -9.25 -18.56
N ALA A 28 15.38 -10.14 -17.56
CA ALA A 28 14.36 -11.14 -17.27
C ALA A 28 13.01 -10.45 -16.99
N ARG A 29 13.00 -9.36 -16.21
CA ARG A 29 11.79 -8.57 -15.95
C ARG A 29 11.13 -8.07 -17.21
N LYS A 30 11.92 -7.41 -18.07
CA LYS A 30 11.43 -6.90 -19.35
C LYS A 30 10.90 -8.03 -20.25
N SER A 31 11.55 -9.19 -20.24
CA SER A 31 11.10 -10.37 -21.00
C SER A 31 9.75 -10.90 -20.52
N CYS A 32 9.46 -10.86 -19.22
CA CYS A 32 8.14 -11.20 -18.69
C CYS A 32 7.10 -10.15 -19.08
N GLN A 33 7.43 -8.86 -18.93
CA GLN A 33 6.55 -7.72 -19.25
C GLN A 33 6.12 -7.70 -20.72
N GLN A 34 7.02 -8.07 -21.64
CA GLN A 34 6.72 -8.18 -23.08
C GLN A 34 5.68 -9.26 -23.40
N GLN A 35 5.43 -10.20 -22.48
CA GLN A 35 4.45 -11.27 -22.63
C GLN A 35 3.18 -11.00 -21.80
N ASN A 36 2.94 -9.75 -21.39
CA ASN A 36 1.87 -9.36 -20.46
C ASN A 36 1.93 -10.13 -19.12
N ALA A 37 3.14 -10.49 -18.69
CA ALA A 37 3.44 -11.14 -17.42
C ALA A 37 4.48 -10.32 -16.63
N GLU A 38 4.98 -10.84 -15.50
CA GLU A 38 6.01 -10.15 -14.69
C GLU A 38 6.87 -11.21 -13.93
N LEU A 39 7.87 -10.84 -13.10
CA LEU A 39 8.76 -11.77 -12.32
C LEU A 39 8.28 -12.22 -10.91
N LEU A 40 8.40 -13.49 -10.45
CA LEU A 40 7.53 -14.06 -9.36
C LEU A 40 7.17 -13.13 -8.23
N SER A 41 5.97 -13.35 -7.69
CA SER A 41 5.78 -13.23 -6.25
C SER A 41 5.03 -14.37 -5.59
N ILE A 42 5.67 -15.04 -4.63
CA ILE A 42 5.04 -16.10 -3.83
C ILE A 42 4.30 -15.42 -2.70
N THR A 43 3.01 -15.66 -2.64
CA THR A 43 2.16 -15.07 -1.59
C THR A 43 1.52 -16.11 -0.70
N GLU A 44 1.47 -17.36 -1.14
CA GLU A 44 0.82 -18.48 -0.46
C GLU A 44 1.74 -19.70 -0.35
N ILE A 45 1.52 -20.53 0.68
CA ILE A 45 2.33 -21.73 0.93
C ILE A 45 2.11 -22.77 -0.18
N GLN A 46 0.87 -22.92 -0.64
CA GLN A 46 0.53 -23.88 -1.71
C GLN A 46 1.22 -23.53 -3.04
N GLU A 47 1.34 -22.23 -3.33
CA GLU A 47 2.09 -21.74 -4.49
C GLU A 47 3.59 -22.10 -4.37
N GLN A 48 4.19 -21.95 -3.19
CA GLN A 48 5.58 -22.40 -2.96
C GLN A 48 5.75 -23.90 -3.22
N GLU A 49 4.83 -24.74 -2.74
CA GLU A 49 4.90 -26.19 -2.93
C GLU A 49 4.79 -26.57 -4.42
N TYR A 50 3.81 -25.99 -5.12
CA TYR A 50 3.59 -26.23 -6.54
C TYR A 50 4.82 -25.85 -7.38
N ILE A 51 5.36 -24.64 -7.14
CA ILE A 51 6.57 -24.18 -7.84
C ILE A 51 7.79 -25.03 -7.47
N GLY A 52 7.90 -25.47 -6.22
CA GLY A 52 8.93 -26.39 -5.77
C GLY A 52 8.95 -27.66 -6.62
N GLU A 53 7.80 -28.28 -6.85
CA GLU A 53 7.70 -29.48 -7.67
C GLU A 53 7.98 -29.22 -9.16
N LEU A 54 7.51 -28.09 -9.73
CA LEU A 54 7.80 -27.73 -11.12
C LEU A 54 9.30 -27.54 -11.39
N THR A 55 10.04 -27.09 -10.37
CA THR A 55 11.42 -26.63 -10.51
C THR A 55 12.45 -27.62 -9.98
N LYS A 56 12.00 -28.66 -9.27
CA LYS A 56 12.79 -29.75 -8.67
C LYS A 56 13.78 -30.44 -9.62
N LYS A 57 13.46 -30.48 -10.91
CA LYS A 57 14.31 -31.11 -11.94
C LYS A 57 15.50 -30.25 -12.38
N PHE A 58 15.55 -28.98 -12.00
CA PHE A 58 16.61 -28.06 -12.40
C PHE A 58 17.63 -27.90 -11.28
N SER A 59 18.91 -27.93 -11.63
CA SER A 59 20.04 -27.78 -10.70
C SER A 59 20.56 -26.36 -10.59
N PHE A 60 19.92 -25.40 -11.26
CA PHE A 60 20.35 -24.00 -11.33
C PHE A 60 19.27 -23.06 -10.80
N ALA A 61 19.74 -21.89 -10.40
CA ALA A 61 18.92 -20.81 -9.89
C ALA A 61 18.19 -20.08 -11.01
N PHE A 62 17.03 -19.51 -10.67
CA PHE A 62 16.36 -18.56 -11.54
C PHE A 62 15.90 -17.34 -10.75
N TRP A 63 15.71 -16.24 -11.46
CA TRP A 63 15.27 -14.97 -10.90
C TRP A 63 13.83 -15.04 -10.33
N ILE A 64 13.44 -14.07 -9.50
CA ILE A 64 12.07 -13.79 -9.05
C ILE A 64 11.87 -12.30 -8.90
N GLY A 65 10.65 -11.83 -8.68
CA GLY A 65 10.36 -10.43 -8.52
C GLY A 65 10.75 -9.83 -7.18
N LEU A 66 11.19 -10.62 -6.20
CA LEU A 66 11.54 -10.11 -4.87
C LEU A 66 12.78 -9.23 -4.98
N ASN A 67 12.69 -7.99 -4.52
CA ASN A 67 13.78 -7.05 -4.64
C ASN A 67 13.75 -5.97 -3.54
N THR A 68 14.84 -5.22 -3.44
CA THR A 68 15.00 -4.03 -2.60
C THR A 68 15.50 -2.84 -3.43
N LEU A 69 15.08 -2.74 -4.70
CA LEU A 69 15.58 -1.69 -5.61
C LEU A 69 15.09 -0.29 -5.21
N ASN A 70 13.98 -0.21 -4.48
CA ASN A 70 13.52 1.04 -3.90
C ASN A 70 14.29 1.32 -2.60
N PHE A 71 15.19 2.31 -2.64
CA PHE A 71 16.04 2.67 -1.50
C PHE A 71 15.28 3.10 -0.24
N ASN A 72 14.03 3.57 -0.39
CA ASN A 72 13.22 4.05 0.73
C ASN A 72 12.44 2.91 1.40
N SER A 73 12.13 1.82 0.69
CA SER A 73 11.31 0.72 1.23
C SER A 73 12.11 -0.56 1.47
N GLY A 74 11.47 -1.51 2.13
CA GLY A 74 11.97 -2.86 2.33
C GLY A 74 11.76 -3.77 1.13
N TRP A 75 11.70 -5.06 1.43
CA TRP A 75 11.42 -6.11 0.47
C TRP A 75 10.06 -5.90 -0.20
N GLN A 76 10.03 -6.01 -1.52
CA GLN A 76 8.81 -5.87 -2.31
C GLN A 76 8.87 -6.76 -3.55
N TRP A 77 7.70 -7.19 -3.99
CA TRP A 77 7.53 -7.91 -5.23
C TRP A 77 7.42 -6.95 -6.43
N ALA A 78 8.08 -7.27 -7.54
CA ALA A 78 8.09 -6.45 -8.75
C ALA A 78 6.67 -6.18 -9.32
N GLY A 79 5.76 -7.15 -9.19
CA GLY A 79 4.36 -7.06 -9.64
C GLY A 79 3.41 -6.35 -8.67
N GLY A 80 3.90 -5.86 -7.52
CA GLY A 80 3.06 -5.16 -6.53
C GLY A 80 2.30 -6.05 -5.55
N SER A 81 2.42 -7.37 -5.68
CA SER A 81 1.88 -8.33 -4.72
C SER A 81 2.40 -8.08 -3.30
N PRO A 82 1.60 -8.39 -2.25
CA PRO A 82 2.03 -8.21 -0.87
C PRO A 82 3.17 -9.17 -0.51
N PHE A 83 4.24 -8.66 0.09
CA PHE A 83 5.33 -9.50 0.60
C PHE A 83 4.96 -9.99 2.01
N ARG A 84 4.11 -11.03 2.08
CA ARG A 84 3.55 -11.59 3.31
C ARG A 84 4.04 -12.99 3.68
N TYR A 85 4.66 -13.70 2.73
CA TYR A 85 5.17 -15.05 2.90
C TYR A 85 6.69 -15.06 2.71
N LEU A 86 7.40 -15.68 3.64
CA LEU A 86 8.87 -15.72 3.69
C LEU A 86 9.36 -17.16 3.57
N ASN A 87 10.38 -17.38 2.75
CA ASN A 87 11.05 -18.68 2.61
C ASN A 87 12.56 -18.49 2.39
N TRP A 88 13.25 -17.91 3.38
CA TRP A 88 14.68 -17.57 3.30
C TRP A 88 15.58 -18.80 3.53
N ALA A 89 16.68 -18.92 2.77
CA ALA A 89 17.66 -20.00 2.95
C ALA A 89 18.42 -19.88 4.30
N PRO A 90 18.73 -20.99 5.01
CA PRO A 90 19.24 -20.95 6.39
C PRO A 90 20.62 -20.31 6.62
N VAL A 91 21.46 -20.13 5.59
CA VAL A 91 22.91 -19.85 5.76
C VAL A 91 23.39 -18.53 5.14
N LEU A 92 22.52 -17.75 4.49
CA LEU A 92 22.93 -16.46 3.92
C LEU A 92 22.02 -15.35 4.45
N LYS A 93 22.60 -14.48 5.28
CA LYS A 93 22.08 -13.12 5.58
C LYS A 93 22.27 -12.19 4.36
N ILE A 94 22.02 -12.73 3.16
CA ILE A 94 22.05 -12.11 1.84
C ILE A 94 21.03 -12.92 1.03
N PRO A 95 20.12 -12.31 0.24
CA PRO A 95 19.37 -13.09 -0.74
C PRO A 95 20.35 -13.81 -1.67
N LEU A 96 20.32 -15.13 -1.70
CA LEU A 96 20.66 -15.79 -2.96
C LEU A 96 19.57 -15.37 -3.94
N SER A 97 20.00 -14.73 -5.02
CA SER A 97 19.23 -14.30 -6.18
C SER A 97 18.64 -15.49 -6.95
N SER A 98 17.91 -16.36 -6.27
CA SER A 98 17.64 -17.71 -6.73
C SER A 98 16.36 -18.21 -6.07
N VAL A 99 15.39 -18.60 -6.90
CA VAL A 99 14.18 -19.44 -6.66
C VAL A 99 12.82 -18.75 -6.89
N LEU A 100 12.52 -18.62 -8.20
CA LEU A 100 11.37 -18.93 -9.13
C LEU A 100 9.85 -18.70 -8.95
N TYR A 101 9.21 -17.98 -9.96
CA TYR A 101 7.90 -17.43 -10.64
C TYR A 101 6.31 -17.47 -10.34
N PHE A 102 5.66 -16.25 -10.52
CA PHE A 102 4.36 -15.40 -10.52
C PHE A 102 2.90 -15.53 -9.87
N PRO A 103 2.18 -14.39 -9.55
CA PRO A 103 0.70 -14.29 -9.48
C PRO A 103 0.07 -13.32 -10.51
N LEU A 104 -1.14 -13.64 -10.97
CA LEU A 104 -2.03 -12.70 -11.64
C LEU A 104 -3.39 -12.72 -10.94
N VAL A 105 -3.71 -11.65 -10.20
CA VAL A 105 -5.10 -11.36 -9.83
C VAL A 105 -5.51 -10.13 -10.63
N LEU A 106 -6.04 -10.38 -11.83
CA LEU A 106 -7.12 -9.53 -12.35
C LEU A 106 -8.31 -9.78 -11.42
N LYS A 107 -8.34 -9.09 -10.27
CA LYS A 107 -9.63 -8.89 -9.63
C LYS A 107 -10.40 -8.06 -10.62
N ASN A 108 -11.50 -8.64 -11.10
CA ASN A 108 -12.64 -7.89 -11.61
C ASN A 108 -12.63 -6.55 -10.88
N CYS A 109 -12.44 -5.47 -11.63
CA CYS A 109 -12.89 -4.18 -11.18
C CYS A 109 -14.42 -4.31 -11.21
N SER A 110 -14.97 -5.02 -10.25
CA SER A 110 -16.30 -4.73 -9.77
C SER A 110 -16.16 -3.28 -9.35
N LEU A 111 -16.59 -2.38 -10.25
CA LEU A 111 -16.95 -1.04 -9.87
C LEU A 111 -17.84 -1.23 -8.65
N ILE A 112 -17.32 -0.93 -7.45
CA ILE A 112 -18.20 -0.56 -6.36
C ILE A 112 -18.76 0.77 -6.84
N SER A 113 -19.82 0.65 -7.62
CA SER A 113 -20.76 1.71 -7.98
C SER A 113 -21.52 2.04 -6.69
N GLY A 114 -20.81 2.67 -5.78
CA GLY A 114 -21.33 3.16 -4.52
C GLY A 114 -20.35 4.22 -4.08
N GLU A 115 -20.76 5.48 -4.17
CA GLU A 115 -20.15 6.52 -3.35
C GLU A 115 -20.10 5.98 -1.92
N LEU A 116 -18.90 5.94 -1.34
CA LEU A 116 -18.73 5.58 0.07
C LEU A 116 -19.49 6.63 0.88
N GLU A 117 -20.69 6.27 1.30
CA GLU A 117 -21.53 7.06 2.20
C GLU A 117 -20.70 7.55 3.39
N PRO A 118 -20.83 8.83 3.80
CA PRO A 118 -20.06 9.38 4.90
C PRO A 118 -20.37 8.61 6.19
N VAL A 119 -19.35 7.89 6.66
CA VAL A 119 -19.43 7.09 7.88
C VAL A 119 -19.29 7.96 9.11
N LYS A 120 -20.17 7.75 10.10
CA LYS A 120 -20.08 8.36 11.43
C LYS A 120 -19.36 7.43 12.39
N CYS A 121 -18.40 8.00 13.13
CA CYS A 121 -17.64 7.30 14.15
C CYS A 121 -17.89 7.95 15.52
N THR A 122 -17.74 7.17 16.59
CA THR A 122 -17.81 7.67 17.97
C THR A 122 -16.67 8.64 18.27
N ASP A 123 -16.84 9.52 19.25
CA ASP A 123 -15.80 10.47 19.67
C ASP A 123 -14.46 9.76 19.92
N GLY A 124 -13.37 10.35 19.41
CA GLY A 124 -12.03 9.74 19.44
C GLY A 124 -11.77 8.69 18.36
N TRP A 125 -12.67 8.54 17.38
CA TRP A 125 -12.47 7.69 16.20
C TRP A 125 -12.64 8.50 14.91
N TRP A 126 -11.73 8.28 13.96
CA TRP A 126 -11.70 8.98 12.69
C TRP A 126 -12.29 8.10 11.57
N PRO A 127 -13.28 8.59 10.82
CA PRO A 127 -13.85 7.86 9.70
C PRO A 127 -12.90 7.87 8.50
N TYR A 128 -12.74 6.71 7.88
CA TYR A 128 -12.12 6.58 6.57
C TYR A 128 -12.68 5.33 5.88
N ALA A 129 -13.02 5.43 4.60
CA ALA A 129 -13.26 4.23 3.78
C ALA A 129 -14.30 3.22 4.33
N GLY A 130 -15.38 3.69 4.93
CA GLY A 130 -16.38 2.77 5.51
C GLY A 130 -16.04 2.23 6.91
N HIS A 131 -14.94 2.69 7.52
CA HIS A 131 -14.40 2.20 8.78
C HIS A 131 -14.05 3.36 9.72
N CYS A 132 -13.86 3.04 10.99
CA CYS A 132 -13.44 3.96 12.04
C CYS A 132 -12.08 3.54 12.58
N TYR A 133 -11.16 4.48 12.74
CA TYR A 133 -9.80 4.23 13.23
C TYR A 133 -9.48 5.08 14.46
N SER A 134 -8.63 4.56 15.35
CA SER A 134 -8.15 5.32 16.50
C SER A 134 -6.73 4.92 16.89
N ILE A 135 -5.90 5.89 17.27
CA ILE A 135 -4.56 5.64 17.84
C ILE A 135 -4.66 5.71 19.36
N LEU A 136 -4.31 4.60 20.02
CA LEU A 136 -4.19 4.52 21.46
C LEU A 136 -2.71 4.50 21.84
N ARG A 137 -2.30 5.53 22.60
CA ARG A 137 -0.90 5.75 22.98
C ARG A 137 -0.51 5.10 24.32
N GLU A 138 -1.44 4.44 24.98
CA GLU A 138 -1.15 3.66 26.19
C GLU A 138 -0.30 2.43 25.81
N PRO A 139 0.94 2.27 26.31
CA PRO A 139 1.81 1.19 25.88
C PRO A 139 1.29 -0.18 26.30
N LYS A 140 1.06 -1.07 25.33
CA LYS A 140 0.60 -2.46 25.54
C LYS A 140 1.41 -3.43 24.68
N THR A 141 1.50 -4.68 25.13
CA THR A 141 1.98 -5.79 24.28
C THR A 141 1.04 -5.96 23.09
N TRP A 142 1.48 -6.61 22.01
CA TRP A 142 0.62 -6.81 20.85
C TRP A 142 -0.70 -7.52 21.20
N LYS A 143 -0.62 -8.57 22.04
CA LYS A 143 -1.79 -9.34 22.50
C LYS A 143 -2.73 -8.53 23.40
N ASP A 144 -2.18 -7.70 24.28
CA ASP A 144 -2.98 -6.81 25.13
C ASP A 144 -3.62 -5.68 24.33
N ALA A 145 -2.91 -5.15 23.32
CA ALA A 145 -3.41 -4.16 22.39
C ALA A 145 -4.58 -4.73 21.55
N LEU A 146 -4.44 -5.95 21.03
CA LEU A 146 -5.52 -6.69 20.36
C LEU A 146 -6.75 -6.82 21.27
N THR A 147 -6.55 -7.27 22.50
CA THR A 147 -7.62 -7.40 23.48
C THR A 147 -8.30 -6.05 23.77
N SER A 148 -7.51 -4.97 23.82
CA SER A 148 -8.00 -3.60 24.01
C SER A 148 -8.88 -3.13 22.84
N CYS A 149 -8.47 -3.39 21.60
CA CYS A 149 -9.29 -3.06 20.42
C CYS A 149 -10.59 -3.89 20.40
N LYS A 150 -10.52 -5.19 20.74
CA LYS A 150 -11.70 -6.06 20.81
C LYS A 150 -12.72 -5.63 21.85
N LYS A 151 -12.28 -5.05 22.97
CA LYS A 151 -13.19 -4.45 23.98
C LYS A 151 -13.98 -3.23 23.45
N GLN A 152 -13.56 -2.63 22.34
CA GLN A 152 -14.22 -1.48 21.71
C GLN A 152 -14.93 -1.87 20.39
N ASP A 153 -15.32 -3.14 20.26
CA ASP A 153 -15.96 -3.74 19.08
C ASP A 153 -15.14 -3.59 17.79
N GLY A 154 -13.81 -3.53 17.93
CA GLY A 154 -12.85 -3.45 16.84
C GLY A 154 -11.80 -4.55 16.88
N ASP A 155 -10.76 -4.35 16.09
CA ASP A 155 -9.56 -5.16 16.08
C ASP A 155 -8.34 -4.24 15.90
N LEU A 156 -7.12 -4.78 15.98
CA LEU A 156 -5.94 -4.04 15.53
C LEU A 156 -6.07 -3.72 14.04
N ALA A 157 -5.59 -2.56 13.63
CA ALA A 157 -5.83 -2.06 12.29
C ALA A 157 -5.18 -2.94 11.21
N SER A 158 -6.02 -3.40 10.29
CA SER A 158 -5.65 -3.96 8.99
C SER A 158 -5.53 -2.87 7.93
N VAL A 159 -4.65 -3.09 6.94
CA VAL A 159 -4.37 -2.13 5.85
C VAL A 159 -4.35 -2.85 4.50
N HIS A 160 -5.22 -2.45 3.58
CA HIS A 160 -5.50 -3.19 2.35
C HIS A 160 -5.07 -2.50 1.06
N ASN A 161 -4.75 -1.21 1.12
CA ASN A 161 -4.34 -0.44 -0.04
C ASN A 161 -3.54 0.79 0.38
N ILE A 162 -2.95 1.45 -0.64
CA ILE A 162 -2.13 2.64 -0.43
C ILE A 162 -2.93 3.81 0.16
N ALA A 163 -4.23 3.94 -0.14
CA ALA A 163 -5.04 5.05 0.33
C ALA A 163 -5.35 4.94 1.83
N GLU A 164 -5.67 3.75 2.32
CA GLU A 164 -5.83 3.45 3.75
C GLU A 164 -4.54 3.68 4.52
N TYR A 165 -3.41 3.17 4.01
CA TYR A 165 -2.09 3.46 4.58
C TYR A 165 -1.81 4.97 4.64
N SER A 166 -2.05 5.67 3.53
CA SER A 166 -1.88 7.12 3.42
C SER A 166 -2.72 7.88 4.43
N PHE A 167 -3.96 7.42 4.70
CA PHE A 167 -4.81 7.99 5.73
C PHE A 167 -4.21 7.83 7.14
N LEU A 168 -3.71 6.63 7.48
CA LEU A 168 -3.10 6.37 8.80
C LEU A 168 -1.93 7.34 9.08
N VAL A 169 -1.08 7.58 8.09
CA VAL A 169 0.13 8.40 8.28
C VAL A 169 -0.12 9.91 8.15
N SER A 170 -1.13 10.35 7.38
CA SER A 170 -1.34 11.78 7.09
C SER A 170 -2.49 12.43 7.85
N GLN A 171 -3.54 11.67 8.20
CA GLN A 171 -4.77 12.23 8.77
C GLN A 171 -5.10 11.70 10.17
N LEU A 172 -4.67 10.49 10.53
CA LEU A 172 -5.00 9.88 11.84
C LEU A 172 -4.21 10.47 13.02
N GLY A 173 -3.30 11.42 12.77
CA GLY A 173 -2.47 12.03 13.81
C GLY A 173 -1.26 11.18 14.22
N TYR A 174 -0.74 10.38 13.30
CA TYR A 174 0.52 9.66 13.43
C TYR A 174 1.70 10.64 13.58
N LYS A 175 2.70 10.29 14.41
CA LYS A 175 3.95 11.05 14.53
C LYS A 175 5.15 10.17 14.15
N PRO A 176 6.13 10.69 13.37
CA PRO A 176 7.34 9.96 13.00
C PRO A 176 8.16 9.35 14.15
N THR A 177 8.03 9.92 15.36
CA THR A 177 8.72 9.46 16.58
C THR A 177 7.99 8.32 17.28
N GLU A 178 6.79 7.95 16.83
CA GLU A 178 5.96 6.91 17.43
C GLU A 178 6.18 5.57 16.72
N GLU A 179 6.10 4.50 17.51
CA GLU A 179 5.99 3.13 17.04
C GLU A 179 4.62 2.60 17.47
N LEU A 180 3.81 2.15 16.51
CA LEU A 180 2.43 1.75 16.75
C LEU A 180 2.18 0.33 16.23
N TRP A 181 1.61 -0.55 17.05
CA TRP A 181 1.19 -1.88 16.60
C TRP A 181 0.10 -1.81 15.53
N LEU A 182 0.24 -2.66 14.52
CA LEU A 182 -0.78 -3.02 13.53
C LEU A 182 -1.25 -4.46 13.77
N GLY A 183 -2.34 -4.87 13.11
CA GLY A 183 -2.88 -6.23 13.25
C GLY A 183 -2.08 -7.33 12.53
N LEU A 184 -1.05 -6.96 11.76
CA LEU A 184 -0.26 -7.93 10.97
C LEU A 184 0.68 -8.69 11.89
N ASN A 185 0.72 -10.01 11.77
CA ASN A 185 1.50 -10.90 12.62
C ASN A 185 1.71 -12.27 11.96
N ASP A 186 2.68 -13.06 12.42
CA ASP A 186 2.91 -14.45 11.95
C ASP A 186 2.69 -15.50 13.07
N LEU A 187 1.89 -15.17 14.09
CA LEU A 187 1.72 -15.99 15.30
C LEU A 187 1.13 -17.36 15.03
N LYS A 188 0.21 -17.45 14.07
CA LYS A 188 -0.49 -18.70 13.74
C LYS A 188 0.39 -19.63 12.90
N SER A 189 1.12 -19.04 11.95
CA SER A 189 1.92 -19.75 10.96
C SER A 189 3.21 -18.96 10.77
N HIS A 190 4.29 -19.44 11.38
CA HIS A 190 5.58 -18.76 11.29
C HIS A 190 5.97 -18.54 9.83
N PHE A 191 6.52 -17.35 9.51
CA PHE A 191 6.86 -16.90 8.16
C PHE A 191 5.67 -16.59 7.23
N TYR A 192 4.45 -16.65 7.73
CA TYR A 192 3.24 -16.33 6.98
C TYR A 192 2.41 -15.28 7.72
N PHE A 193 2.57 -14.02 7.30
CA PHE A 193 1.92 -12.88 7.94
C PHE A 193 0.43 -12.82 7.61
N GLU A 194 -0.42 -12.74 8.62
CA GLU A 194 -1.89 -12.64 8.55
C GLU A 194 -2.40 -11.43 9.37
N TRP A 195 -3.54 -10.87 8.97
CA TRP A 195 -4.22 -9.85 9.77
C TRP A 195 -5.00 -10.49 10.91
N SER A 196 -4.95 -9.89 12.10
CA SER A 196 -5.67 -10.35 13.30
C SER A 196 -7.19 -10.34 13.17
N ASP A 197 -7.73 -9.49 12.31
CA ASP A 197 -9.16 -9.39 11.99
C ASP A 197 -9.63 -10.42 10.94
N GLY A 198 -8.72 -11.26 10.44
CA GLY A 198 -9.00 -12.31 9.45
C GLY A 198 -9.18 -11.82 8.02
N THR A 199 -9.01 -10.52 7.75
CA THR A 199 -9.06 -9.99 6.39
C THR A 199 -7.82 -10.42 5.58
N PRO A 200 -7.93 -10.54 4.24
CA PRO A 200 -6.79 -10.94 3.43
C PRO A 200 -5.71 -9.84 3.39
N VAL A 201 -4.44 -10.24 3.43
CA VAL A 201 -3.32 -9.32 3.24
C VAL A 201 -3.18 -9.05 1.75
N THR A 202 -3.63 -7.89 1.31
CA THR A 202 -3.58 -7.43 -0.10
C THR A 202 -2.54 -6.34 -0.32
N PHE A 203 -1.92 -5.85 0.74
CA PHE A 203 -1.00 -4.72 0.71
C PHE A 203 0.05 -4.84 1.81
N THR A 204 1.29 -4.48 1.48
CA THR A 204 2.39 -4.41 2.45
C THR A 204 3.29 -3.21 2.17
N LYS A 205 3.74 -2.53 3.22
CA LYS A 205 4.73 -1.42 3.12
C LYS A 205 5.87 -1.56 4.11
N TRP A 206 6.79 -2.45 3.80
CA TRP A 206 7.94 -2.73 4.65
C TRP A 206 8.95 -1.58 4.69
N GLN A 207 9.53 -1.36 5.86
CA GLN A 207 10.69 -0.52 6.09
C GLN A 207 11.93 -1.20 5.51
N ARG A 208 12.93 -0.39 5.13
CA ARG A 208 14.20 -0.89 4.60
C ARG A 208 14.77 -2.02 5.47
N ARG A 209 15.10 -3.16 4.83
CA ARG A 209 15.60 -4.40 5.44
C ARG A 209 14.58 -5.23 6.25
N HIS A 210 13.33 -4.79 6.36
CA HIS A 210 12.26 -5.58 6.96
C HIS A 210 11.43 -6.30 5.89
N PRO A 211 10.71 -7.37 6.27
CA PRO A 211 10.75 -8.07 7.57
C PRO A 211 12.13 -8.67 7.88
N THR A 212 12.56 -8.56 9.15
CA THR A 212 13.79 -9.19 9.65
C THR A 212 13.44 -10.41 10.46
N TYR A 213 14.17 -11.50 10.27
CA TYR A 213 13.95 -12.75 10.99
C TYR A 213 14.83 -12.85 12.24
N SER A 214 14.20 -13.13 13.38
CA SER A 214 14.88 -13.53 14.62
C SER A 214 14.59 -15.01 14.89
N LYS A 215 15.63 -15.83 15.03
CA LYS A 215 15.46 -17.29 15.23
C LYS A 215 14.55 -17.59 16.43
N GLY A 216 13.38 -18.15 16.16
CA GLY A 216 12.48 -18.70 17.17
C GLY A 216 11.64 -17.68 17.94
N LEU A 217 11.50 -16.45 17.42
CA LEU A 217 10.58 -15.45 17.98
C LEU A 217 9.43 -15.20 17.01
N GLU A 218 8.23 -15.10 17.58
CA GLU A 218 7.04 -14.59 16.93
C GLU A 218 7.23 -13.12 16.54
N ASP A 219 6.91 -12.76 15.29
CA ASP A 219 7.09 -11.43 14.75
C ASP A 219 5.74 -10.68 14.68
N CYS A 220 5.66 -9.58 15.42
CA CYS A 220 4.54 -8.64 15.36
C CYS A 220 4.95 -7.39 14.60
N ILE A 221 3.99 -6.73 13.95
CA ILE A 221 4.30 -5.64 13.04
C ILE A 221 4.00 -4.27 13.64
N VAL A 222 5.01 -3.40 13.62
CA VAL A 222 4.93 -2.00 14.01
C VAL A 222 4.95 -1.09 12.79
N MET A 223 4.18 0.00 12.85
CA MET A 223 4.28 1.16 11.97
C MET A 223 5.23 2.18 12.63
N LYS A 224 6.31 2.57 11.95
CA LYS A 224 7.33 3.48 12.52
C LYS A 224 8.09 4.33 11.49
N GLY A 225 8.75 5.38 11.99
CA GLY A 225 9.63 6.26 11.22
C GLY A 225 8.88 7.32 10.39
N GLN A 226 9.64 8.13 9.65
CA GLN A 226 9.10 9.29 8.93
C GLN A 226 7.93 8.96 8.00
N ASP A 227 8.04 7.84 7.29
CA ASP A 227 7.03 7.41 6.32
C ASP A 227 6.00 6.45 6.95
N GLY A 228 6.14 6.06 8.22
CA GLY A 228 5.27 5.04 8.82
C GLY A 228 5.38 3.67 8.13
N TYR A 229 6.56 3.29 7.65
CA TYR A 229 6.76 1.94 7.10
C TYR A 229 6.75 0.87 8.19
N TRP A 230 6.54 -0.36 7.76
CA TRP A 230 6.29 -1.50 8.64
C TRP A 230 7.58 -2.21 8.98
N ALA A 231 7.78 -2.56 10.24
CA ALA A 231 8.90 -3.33 10.71
C ALA A 231 8.41 -4.49 11.57
N THR A 232 9.16 -5.59 11.55
CA THR A 232 8.99 -6.67 12.52
C THR A 232 9.61 -6.24 13.86
N ASP A 233 8.92 -6.55 14.96
CA ASP A 233 9.38 -6.32 16.32
C ASP A 233 8.85 -7.44 17.24
N VAL A 234 9.44 -7.56 18.43
CA VAL A 234 9.07 -8.60 19.41
C VAL A 234 7.71 -8.27 20.02
N CYS A 235 6.77 -9.20 19.94
CA CYS A 235 5.36 -9.02 20.34
C CYS A 235 5.15 -8.57 21.80
N ASP A 236 6.07 -8.92 22.70
CA ASP A 236 6.02 -8.56 24.13
C ASP A 236 6.43 -7.10 24.42
N LYS A 237 6.92 -6.37 23.42
CA LYS A 237 7.25 -4.95 23.57
C LYS A 237 5.98 -4.14 23.83
N LYS A 238 6.04 -3.21 24.78
CA LYS A 238 4.91 -2.32 25.10
C LYS A 238 4.96 -1.08 24.23
N LEU A 239 4.02 -0.95 23.29
CA LEU A 239 3.92 0.17 22.34
C LEU A 239 2.49 0.70 22.27
N GLY A 240 2.32 1.89 21.68
CA GLY A 240 1.00 2.35 21.24
C GLY A 240 0.47 1.46 20.11
N TYR A 241 -0.79 1.62 19.75
CA TYR A 241 -1.46 0.73 18.78
C TYR A 241 -2.59 1.44 18.05
N ILE A 242 -2.92 0.93 16.86
CA ILE A 242 -4.02 1.45 16.05
C ILE A 242 -5.15 0.43 16.05
N CYS A 243 -6.35 0.86 16.45
CA CYS A 243 -7.56 0.05 16.32
C CYS A 243 -8.36 0.45 15.07
N LYS A 244 -9.05 -0.52 14.48
CA LYS A 244 -10.00 -0.35 13.37
C LYS A 244 -11.31 -1.07 13.71
N LYS A 245 -12.45 -0.44 13.40
CA LYS A 245 -13.77 -1.07 13.54
C LYS A 245 -14.72 -0.64 12.44
N LYS A 246 -15.79 -1.41 12.26
CA LYS A 246 -16.94 -0.97 11.46
C LYS A 246 -17.70 0.12 12.24
N PRO A 247 -18.34 1.06 11.55
CA PRO A 247 -19.18 2.05 12.22
C PRO A 247 -20.38 1.39 12.91
N SER A 248 -20.74 1.95 14.06
CA SER A 248 -21.93 1.52 14.81
C SER A 248 -23.20 1.93 14.03
N SER A 249 -24.22 1.06 14.03
CA SER A 249 -25.51 1.30 13.37
C SER A 249 -26.39 2.37 14.05
N GLN A 250 -25.96 2.95 15.17
CA GLN A 250 -26.67 4.02 15.87
C GLN A 250 -26.16 5.38 15.40
N SER A 251 -26.72 5.88 14.30
CA SER A 251 -26.48 7.23 13.81
C SER A 251 -27.25 8.25 14.66
N SER A 252 -26.55 9.03 15.48
CA SER A 252 -27.06 10.35 15.89
C SER A 252 -26.74 11.36 14.79
N GLU A 253 -27.71 12.21 14.47
CA GLU A 253 -27.55 13.36 13.57
C GLU A 253 -26.63 14.39 14.24
N LYS A 254 -25.32 14.29 13.98
CA LYS A 254 -24.39 15.42 14.14
C LYS A 254 -23.60 15.64 12.86
N GLU A 255 -23.38 16.92 12.59
CA GLU A 255 -22.89 17.51 11.36
C GLU A 255 -21.55 16.93 10.91
N THR A 256 -21.37 16.84 9.59
CA THR A 256 -20.09 16.62 8.94
C THR A 256 -19.02 17.44 9.64
N ILE A 257 -17.91 16.81 10.06
CA ILE A 257 -16.75 17.50 10.63
C ILE A 257 -16.33 18.58 9.62
N GLU A 258 -16.75 19.83 9.87
CA GLU A 258 -16.37 20.98 9.08
C GLU A 258 -14.91 21.28 9.42
N ASP A 259 -14.05 21.19 8.42
CA ASP A 259 -12.65 21.55 8.53
C ASP A 259 -12.57 23.06 8.81
N GLN A 260 -12.39 23.44 10.08
CA GLN A 260 -12.35 24.84 10.50
C GLN A 260 -11.35 25.65 9.64
N GLY A 261 -11.86 26.69 8.98
CA GLY A 261 -11.09 27.54 8.07
C GLY A 261 -11.17 27.17 6.59
N CYS A 262 -11.83 26.07 6.22
CA CYS A 262 -12.09 25.69 4.83
C CYS A 262 -13.56 25.85 4.45
N GLN A 263 -13.83 26.01 3.15
CA GLN A 263 -15.19 26.03 2.63
C GLN A 263 -15.86 24.64 2.75
N LYS A 264 -17.19 24.60 2.81
CA LYS A 264 -17.95 23.35 2.88
C LYS A 264 -17.56 22.41 1.73
N GLY A 265 -17.21 21.16 2.07
CA GLY A 265 -16.77 20.14 1.12
C GLY A 265 -15.26 20.09 0.87
N TRP A 266 -14.49 21.08 1.34
CA TRP A 266 -13.04 21.10 1.24
C TRP A 266 -12.40 20.45 2.46
N LYS A 267 -11.29 19.73 2.24
CA LYS A 267 -10.50 19.06 3.28
C LYS A 267 -9.23 19.82 3.58
N ARG A 268 -8.99 20.09 4.87
CA ARG A 268 -7.82 20.84 5.30
C ARG A 268 -6.62 19.93 5.44
N TYR A 269 -5.48 20.37 4.93
CA TYR A 269 -4.19 19.77 5.21
C TYR A 269 -3.12 20.85 5.29
N GLY A 270 -2.43 20.93 6.44
CA GLY A 270 -1.51 22.02 6.73
C GLY A 270 -2.21 23.39 6.71
N PHE A 271 -1.75 24.28 5.83
CA PHE A 271 -2.32 25.63 5.64
C PHE A 271 -3.25 25.71 4.43
N HIS A 272 -3.49 24.60 3.73
CA HIS A 272 -4.26 24.56 2.49
C HIS A 272 -5.57 23.79 2.67
N CYS A 273 -6.51 24.08 1.78
CA CYS A 273 -7.78 23.37 1.64
C CYS A 273 -7.82 22.72 0.26
N TYR A 274 -8.23 21.45 0.19
CA TYR A 274 -8.25 20.67 -1.04
C TYR A 274 -9.66 20.18 -1.33
N LEU A 275 -10.00 20.09 -2.61
CA LEU A 275 -11.29 19.56 -3.10
C LEU A 275 -11.03 18.58 -4.23
N VAL A 276 -11.77 17.47 -4.23
CA VAL A 276 -11.76 16.52 -5.34
C VAL A 276 -13.03 16.74 -6.17
N GLY A 277 -12.86 17.17 -7.41
CA GLY A 277 -13.96 17.31 -8.36
C GLY A 277 -14.59 15.95 -8.71
N SER A 278 -15.91 15.93 -8.88
CA SER A 278 -16.66 14.72 -9.30
C SER A 278 -16.84 14.61 -10.82
N ALA A 279 -16.71 15.73 -11.54
CA ALA A 279 -16.85 15.75 -12.99
C ALA A 279 -15.61 15.19 -13.70
N LEU A 280 -15.83 14.40 -14.76
CA LEU A 280 -14.77 13.95 -15.65
C LEU A 280 -14.45 15.09 -16.65
N LEU A 281 -13.32 15.76 -16.44
CA LEU A 281 -12.91 16.95 -17.19
C LEU A 281 -11.56 16.72 -17.87
N THR A 282 -11.30 17.45 -18.96
CA THR A 282 -9.94 17.62 -19.51
C THR A 282 -9.08 18.50 -18.59
N PHE A 283 -7.75 18.49 -18.77
CA PHE A 283 -6.84 19.33 -17.98
C PHE A 283 -7.21 20.82 -18.03
N SER A 284 -7.51 21.35 -19.23
CA SER A 284 -7.88 22.76 -19.42
C SER A 284 -9.20 23.12 -18.74
N GLU A 285 -10.21 22.26 -18.86
CA GLU A 285 -11.50 22.45 -18.19
C GLU A 285 -11.37 22.35 -16.66
N ALA A 286 -10.57 21.41 -16.17
CA ALA A 286 -10.29 21.26 -14.74
C ALA A 286 -9.56 22.48 -14.17
N ASN A 287 -8.55 23.00 -14.88
CA ASN A 287 -7.85 24.22 -14.46
C ASN A 287 -8.80 25.42 -14.37
N LYS A 288 -9.64 25.62 -15.39
CA LYS A 288 -10.66 26.68 -15.39
C LYS A 288 -11.69 26.51 -14.26
N ALA A 289 -12.10 25.28 -13.95
CA ALA A 289 -13.02 25.01 -12.86
C ALA A 289 -12.41 25.34 -11.48
N CYS A 290 -11.13 25.05 -11.29
CA CYS A 290 -10.39 25.45 -10.09
C CYS A 290 -10.31 26.97 -9.97
N GLU A 291 -9.95 27.68 -11.05
CA GLU A 291 -9.86 29.15 -11.09
C GLU A 291 -11.21 29.80 -10.75
N GLN A 292 -12.32 29.29 -11.31
CA GLN A 292 -13.67 29.75 -10.99
C GLN A 292 -14.04 29.59 -9.51
N SER A 293 -13.43 28.61 -8.85
CA SER A 293 -13.60 28.36 -7.41
C SER A 293 -12.61 29.16 -6.56
N LYS A 294 -11.87 30.12 -7.14
CA LYS A 294 -10.77 30.87 -6.51
C LYS A 294 -9.67 29.96 -5.96
N ALA A 295 -9.40 28.86 -6.66
CA ALA A 295 -8.37 27.89 -6.36
C ALA A 295 -7.54 27.61 -7.64
N TYR A 296 -6.62 26.67 -7.55
CA TYR A 296 -5.83 26.16 -8.68
C TYR A 296 -5.73 24.63 -8.58
N LEU A 297 -5.35 23.96 -9.67
CA LEU A 297 -5.08 22.52 -9.63
C LEU A 297 -3.98 22.21 -8.62
N ALA A 298 -4.22 21.22 -7.75
CA ALA A 298 -3.35 20.95 -6.61
C ALA A 298 -1.87 20.83 -6.98
N THR A 299 -1.02 21.53 -6.24
CA THR A 299 0.43 21.34 -6.25
C THR A 299 0.82 20.22 -5.29
N VAL A 300 2.05 19.74 -5.42
CA VAL A 300 2.62 18.74 -4.51
C VAL A 300 4.03 19.17 -4.12
N GLU A 301 4.14 19.77 -2.94
CA GLU A 301 5.37 20.37 -2.43
C GLU A 301 6.17 19.40 -1.55
N SER A 302 5.50 18.38 -1.00
CA SER A 302 6.13 17.44 -0.08
C SER A 302 5.58 16.02 -0.20
N ARG A 303 6.36 15.07 0.32
CA ARG A 303 5.93 13.67 0.48
C ARG A 303 4.67 13.54 1.35
N ASN A 304 4.55 14.37 2.39
CA ASN A 304 3.42 14.27 3.30
C ASN A 304 2.12 14.76 2.63
N GLU A 305 2.21 15.83 1.85
CA GLU A 305 1.12 16.32 1.01
C GLU A 305 0.74 15.31 -0.08
N GLN A 306 1.72 14.73 -0.79
CA GLN A 306 1.48 13.63 -1.73
C GLN A 306 0.69 12.49 -1.09
N THR A 307 1.04 12.15 0.15
CA THR A 307 0.41 11.09 0.91
C THR A 307 -1.02 11.46 1.30
N PHE A 308 -1.25 12.69 1.74
CA PHE A 308 -2.59 13.22 1.99
C PHE A 308 -3.46 13.16 0.73
N LEU A 309 -2.96 13.62 -0.43
CA LEU A 309 -3.71 13.60 -1.70
C LEU A 309 -4.09 12.19 -2.14
N ILE A 310 -3.24 11.18 -1.92
CA ILE A 310 -3.56 9.77 -2.18
C ILE A 310 -4.73 9.32 -1.29
N SER A 311 -4.72 9.69 0.00
CA SER A 311 -5.82 9.33 0.90
C SER A 311 -7.12 10.05 0.55
N LEU A 312 -7.04 11.29 0.04
CA LEU A 312 -8.19 12.13 -0.33
C LEU A 312 -8.87 11.68 -1.63
N THR A 313 -8.07 11.26 -2.62
CA THR A 313 -8.55 10.77 -3.93
C THR A 313 -8.94 9.29 -3.93
N GLY A 314 -8.44 8.52 -2.96
CA GLY A 314 -8.60 7.07 -2.87
C GLY A 314 -10.04 6.57 -2.84
N LEU A 315 -10.20 5.24 -3.00
CA LEU A 315 -11.46 4.47 -3.11
C LEU A 315 -12.53 4.95 -4.09
N ARG A 316 -12.36 6.11 -4.71
CA ARG A 316 -13.17 6.58 -5.83
C ARG A 316 -12.88 5.70 -7.04
N SER A 317 -13.90 5.52 -7.87
CA SER A 317 -13.83 4.70 -9.09
C SER A 317 -12.94 5.29 -10.19
N ALA A 318 -12.64 6.59 -10.11
CA ALA A 318 -11.80 7.27 -11.08
C ALA A 318 -10.34 6.76 -11.03
N LYS A 319 -9.81 6.40 -12.20
CA LYS A 319 -8.46 5.83 -12.35
C LYS A 319 -7.34 6.87 -12.26
N TYR A 320 -7.63 8.12 -12.60
CA TYR A 320 -6.66 9.23 -12.62
C TYR A 320 -7.32 10.51 -12.12
N PHE A 321 -6.51 11.37 -11.50
CA PHE A 321 -6.90 12.69 -11.02
C PHE A 321 -5.91 13.72 -11.53
N TRP A 322 -6.40 14.85 -12.02
CA TRP A 322 -5.55 15.96 -12.45
C TRP A 322 -4.88 16.64 -11.25
N ILE A 323 -3.59 16.95 -11.41
CA ILE A 323 -2.82 17.86 -10.55
C ILE A 323 -2.24 18.97 -11.44
N GLY A 324 -1.69 20.03 -10.85
CA GLY A 324 -1.27 21.22 -11.59
C GLY A 324 0.04 21.10 -12.38
N LEU A 325 0.73 19.96 -12.37
CA LEU A 325 2.04 19.83 -13.02
C LEU A 325 1.86 19.58 -14.53
N SER A 326 2.40 20.46 -15.36
CA SER A 326 2.31 20.34 -16.83
C SER A 326 3.50 20.96 -17.54
N ASP A 327 3.77 20.52 -18.77
CA ASP A 327 4.79 21.07 -19.69
C ASP A 327 4.14 21.78 -20.89
N THR A 328 2.90 22.25 -20.73
CA THR A 328 2.13 22.88 -21.82
C THR A 328 2.68 24.23 -22.24
N GLU A 329 3.36 24.96 -21.35
CA GLU A 329 4.01 26.23 -21.65
C GLU A 329 5.31 26.04 -22.43
N GLU A 330 6.14 25.09 -21.97
CA GLU A 330 7.43 24.76 -22.58
C GLU A 330 7.62 23.25 -22.52
N ARG A 331 7.58 22.61 -23.70
CA ARG A 331 7.68 21.16 -23.82
C ARG A 331 8.95 20.64 -23.16
N GLY A 332 8.80 19.67 -22.26
CA GLY A 332 9.91 19.10 -21.49
C GLY A 332 10.28 19.89 -20.22
N SER A 333 9.71 21.07 -19.99
CA SER A 333 9.86 21.84 -18.75
C SER A 333 8.55 21.87 -17.97
N PHE A 334 8.44 20.98 -16.98
CA PHE A 334 7.25 20.90 -16.13
C PHE A 334 7.19 22.05 -15.11
N ARG A 335 6.04 22.72 -15.05
CA ARG A 335 5.71 23.80 -14.10
C ARG A 335 4.34 23.57 -13.47
N TRP A 336 4.15 24.12 -12.28
CA TRP A 336 2.83 24.13 -11.64
C TRP A 336 1.96 25.24 -12.24
N THR A 337 0.67 24.98 -12.42
CA THR A 337 -0.32 26.01 -12.80
C THR A 337 -0.45 27.14 -11.77
N SER A 338 0.04 26.96 -10.54
CA SER A 338 0.15 28.03 -9.54
C SER A 338 1.24 29.06 -9.86
N GLY A 339 2.16 28.74 -10.78
CA GLY A 339 3.36 29.53 -11.08
C GLY A 339 4.59 29.15 -10.23
N GLU A 340 4.45 28.22 -9.29
CA GLU A 340 5.55 27.75 -8.44
C GLU A 340 6.47 26.76 -9.17
N ASN A 341 7.72 26.68 -8.71
CA ASN A 341 8.68 25.70 -9.23
C ASN A 341 8.51 24.33 -8.54
N PRO A 342 8.57 23.21 -9.29
CA PRO A 342 8.49 21.88 -8.69
C PRO A 342 9.78 21.52 -7.94
N HIS A 343 9.71 21.52 -6.61
CA HIS A 343 10.80 21.08 -5.73
C HIS A 343 10.68 19.62 -5.30
N PHE A 344 9.48 19.03 -5.47
CA PHE A 344 9.19 17.63 -5.17
C PHE A 344 8.63 16.95 -6.41
N THR A 345 9.00 15.67 -6.60
CA THR A 345 8.47 14.85 -7.68
C THR A 345 8.11 13.46 -7.18
N HIS A 346 7.03 12.90 -7.72
CA HIS A 346 6.59 11.53 -7.44
C HIS A 346 6.21 10.82 -8.74
N TRP A 347 7.16 10.79 -9.69
CA TRP A 347 6.97 10.18 -10.99
C TRP A 347 6.70 8.68 -10.90
N ASN A 348 5.83 8.19 -11.77
CA ASN A 348 5.67 6.76 -11.99
C ASN A 348 6.86 6.19 -12.77
N THR A 349 6.98 4.87 -12.83
CA THR A 349 8.02 4.19 -13.62
C THR A 349 7.97 4.66 -15.08
N ALA A 350 9.14 5.04 -15.62
CA ALA A 350 9.32 5.56 -16.98
C ALA A 350 8.63 6.93 -17.29
N MET A 351 8.23 7.69 -16.26
CA MET A 351 7.75 9.07 -16.41
C MET A 351 8.85 10.09 -16.04
N PRO A 352 8.83 11.32 -16.57
CA PRO A 352 7.89 11.86 -17.57
C PRO A 352 8.15 11.37 -19.01
N GLY A 353 9.20 10.57 -19.22
CA GLY A 353 9.68 10.17 -20.55
C GLY A 353 10.98 10.89 -20.91
N LYS A 354 11.45 10.69 -22.15
CA LYS A 354 12.54 11.48 -22.75
C LYS A 354 11.96 12.53 -23.69
#